data_AF-A0A1F7CKI3-F1
#
_entry.id   AF-A0A1F7CKI3-F1
#
_cell.length_a   1.000
_cell.length_b   1.000
_cell.length_c   1.000
_cell.angle_alpha   90.00
_cell.angle_beta   90.00
_cell.angle_gamma   90.00
#
_symmetry.space_group_name_H-M   'P 1'
#
loop_
_entity.id
_entity.type
_entity.pdbx_description
1 polymer ?
#
loop_
_entity_poly.entity_id
_entity_poly.type
_entity_poly.pdbx_seq_one_letter_code
_entity_poly.pdbx_strand_id
1 'polypeptide(L)'
;MPTPGQSTEPIRKNLTIMAGLIVVGLMAFGLTISFYRNLLFEQILQELENRNSVLLQEIEQGYRDLEYFRSAQFKDKFAKEKLGRVNPGEKTLLILRTPETTAEEKGVPSSEEKQQALYEEFLQQTPVIEHWMLYLFHREKIKDVRGDL
;
A
#
# COMPACT_ATOMS: atom_id res chain seq x y z
N MET A 1 -7.09 -64.59 -53.02
CA MET A 1 -7.14 -63.16 -53.39
C MET A 1 -7.34 -62.36 -52.10
N PRO A 2 -6.51 -61.35 -51.81
CA PRO A 2 -6.38 -60.79 -50.47
C PRO A 2 -7.54 -59.82 -50.13
N THR A 3 -7.95 -59.86 -48.87
CA THR A 3 -9.02 -59.07 -48.26
C THR A 3 -8.57 -57.64 -47.90
N PRO A 4 -9.42 -56.62 -48.12
CA PRO A 4 -9.12 -55.25 -47.72
C PRO A 4 -9.60 -55.01 -46.29
N GLY A 5 -8.73 -54.55 -45.39
CA GLY A 5 -9.20 -54.23 -44.04
C GLY A 5 -8.15 -53.93 -42.98
N GLN A 6 -7.05 -53.25 -43.30
CA GLN A 6 -6.12 -52.74 -42.28
C GLN A 6 -5.46 -51.43 -42.75
N SER A 7 -6.12 -50.30 -42.54
CA SER A 7 -5.49 -48.98 -42.77
C SER A 7 -5.94 -47.86 -41.81
N THR A 8 -6.83 -48.15 -40.86
CA THR A 8 -7.35 -47.14 -39.91
C THR A 8 -6.62 -47.09 -38.56
N GLU A 9 -5.81 -48.09 -38.23
CA GLU A 9 -5.02 -48.12 -36.99
C GLU A 9 -3.94 -47.02 -36.88
N PRO A 10 -3.15 -46.67 -37.94
CA PRO A 10 -2.08 -45.69 -37.79
C PRO A 10 -2.61 -44.28 -37.50
N ILE A 11 -3.77 -43.91 -38.03
CA ILE A 11 -4.38 -42.59 -37.84
C ILE A 11 -4.80 -42.38 -36.37
N ARG A 12 -5.37 -43.41 -35.73
CA ARG A 12 -5.80 -43.33 -34.32
C ARG A 12 -4.61 -43.21 -33.37
N LYS A 13 -3.53 -43.96 -33.62
CA LYS A 13 -2.29 -43.89 -32.82
C LYS A 13 -1.64 -42.50 -32.89
N ASN A 14 -1.56 -41.92 -34.09
CA ASN A 14 -1.00 -40.59 -34.28
C ASN A 14 -1.84 -39.50 -33.59
N LEU A 15 -3.17 -39.66 -33.58
CA LEU A 15 -4.08 -38.74 -32.90
C LEU A 15 -3.87 -38.74 -31.38
N THR A 16 -3.70 -39.92 -30.76
CA THR A 16 -3.43 -40.01 -29.32
C THR A 16 -2.08 -39.40 -28.94
N ILE A 17 -1.05 -39.59 -29.76
CA ILE A 17 0.28 -38.99 -29.55
C ILE A 17 0.17 -37.46 -29.66
N MET A 18 -0.51 -36.95 -30.67
CA MET A 18 -0.72 -35.52 -30.86
C MET A 18 -1.53 -34.90 -29.71
N ALA A 19 -2.60 -35.58 -29.26
CA ALA A 19 -3.38 -35.15 -28.11
C ALA A 19 -2.54 -35.11 -26.81
N GLY A 20 -1.71 -36.13 -26.58
CA GLY A 20 -0.78 -36.15 -25.45
C GLY A 20 0.22 -35.00 -25.49
N LEU A 21 0.77 -34.69 -26.66
CA LEU A 21 1.72 -33.59 -26.85
C LEU A 21 1.09 -32.22 -26.58
N ILE A 22 -0.18 -32.02 -26.98
CA ILE A 22 -0.95 -30.81 -26.67
C ILE A 22 -1.15 -30.66 -25.16
N VAL A 23 -1.55 -31.73 -24.47
CA VAL A 23 -1.77 -31.69 -23.01
C VAL A 23 -0.47 -31.37 -22.27
N VAL A 24 0.64 -31.99 -22.65
CA VAL A 24 1.96 -31.69 -22.08
C VAL A 24 2.37 -30.25 -22.35
N GLY A 25 2.11 -29.73 -23.56
CA GLY A 25 2.36 -28.33 -23.91
C GLY A 25 1.54 -27.35 -23.07
N LEU A 26 0.26 -27.63 -22.84
CA LEU A 26 -0.60 -26.80 -21.99
C LEU A 26 -0.16 -26.82 -20.52
N MET A 27 0.28 -27.98 -20.00
CA MET A 27 0.82 -28.06 -18.64
C MET A 27 2.13 -27.27 -18.50
N ALA A 28 3.05 -27.41 -19.46
CA ALA A 28 4.29 -26.62 -19.47
C ALA A 28 4.01 -25.11 -19.53
N PHE A 29 3.06 -24.70 -20.37
CA PHE A 29 2.63 -23.30 -20.47
C PHE A 29 2.01 -22.78 -19.16
N GLY A 30 1.18 -23.59 -18.50
CA GLY A 30 0.62 -23.27 -17.18
C GLY A 30 1.70 -23.05 -16.11
N LEU A 31 2.74 -23.90 -16.11
CA LEU A 31 3.90 -23.72 -15.23
C LEU A 31 4.65 -22.42 -15.50
N THR A 32 4.87 -22.07 -16.77
CA THR A 32 5.52 -20.81 -17.14
C THR A 32 4.73 -19.59 -16.66
N ILE A 33 3.40 -19.59 -16.83
CA ILE A 33 2.53 -18.51 -16.32
C ILE A 33 2.60 -18.43 -14.79
N SER A 34 2.56 -19.58 -14.11
CA SER A 34 2.65 -19.64 -12.65
C SER A 34 3.95 -19.04 -12.14
N PHE A 35 5.07 -19.37 -12.78
CA PHE A 35 6.39 -18.85 -12.43
C PHE A 35 6.50 -17.34 -12.68
N TYR A 36 5.98 -16.86 -13.81
CA TYR A 36 5.97 -15.43 -14.16
C TYR A 36 5.19 -14.60 -13.13
N ARG A 37 4.01 -15.08 -12.71
CA ARG A 37 3.23 -14.43 -11.65
C ARG A 37 4.00 -14.36 -10.34
N ASN A 38 4.65 -15.45 -9.95
CA ASN A 38 5.41 -15.51 -8.70
C ASN A 38 6.54 -14.47 -8.67
N LEU A 39 7.29 -14.33 -9.76
CA LEU A 39 8.35 -13.32 -9.86
C LEU A 39 7.81 -11.88 -9.82
N LEU A 40 6.70 -11.60 -10.51
CA LEU A 40 6.09 -10.28 -10.48
C LEU A 40 5.56 -9.92 -9.09
N PHE A 41 4.99 -10.89 -8.37
CA PHE A 41 4.52 -10.65 -7.00
C PHE A 41 5.66 -10.25 -6.07
N GLU A 42 6.80 -10.94 -6.14
CA GLU A 42 7.98 -10.61 -5.34
C GLU A 42 8.47 -9.18 -5.61
N GLN A 43 8.53 -8.78 -6.88
CA GLN A 43 8.93 -7.42 -7.26
C GLN A 43 7.98 -6.35 -6.71
N ILE A 44 6.67 -6.59 -6.81
CA ILE A 44 5.66 -5.67 -6.30
C ILE A 44 5.72 -5.58 -4.77
N LEU A 45 5.89 -6.71 -4.09
CA LEU A 45 6.05 -6.75 -2.63
C LEU A 45 7.26 -5.93 -2.18
N GLN A 46 8.40 -6.13 -2.84
CA GLN A 46 9.63 -5.41 -2.54
C GLN A 46 9.50 -3.91 -2.82
N GLU A 47 8.80 -3.53 -3.90
CA GLU A 47 8.51 -2.12 -4.18
C GLU A 47 7.60 -1.50 -3.11
N LEU A 48 6.57 -2.22 -2.66
CA LEU A 48 5.66 -1.75 -1.61
C LEU A 48 6.38 -1.56 -0.27
N GLU A 49 7.25 -2.50 0.09
CA GLU A 49 8.06 -2.42 1.32
C GLU A 49 9.02 -1.23 1.29
N ASN A 50 9.69 -1.01 0.15
CA ASN A 50 10.54 0.16 -0.03
C ASN A 50 9.74 1.48 0.05
N ARG A 51 8.56 1.55 -0.57
CA ARG A 51 7.71 2.74 -0.48
C ARG A 51 7.23 2.99 0.96
N ASN A 52 6.88 1.94 1.69
CA ASN A 52 6.43 2.05 3.08
C ASN A 52 7.56 2.57 4.00
N SER A 53 8.78 2.03 3.85
CA SER A 53 9.91 2.48 4.66
C SER A 53 10.26 3.95 4.40
N VAL A 54 10.21 4.40 3.13
CA VAL A 54 10.38 5.82 2.77
C VAL A 54 9.28 6.69 3.38
N LEU A 55 8.02 6.28 3.29
CA LEU A 55 6.90 7.02 3.88
C LEU A 55 7.04 7.16 5.40
N LEU A 56 7.44 6.10 6.10
CA LEU A 56 7.69 6.17 7.54
C LEU A 56 8.80 7.16 7.89
N GLN A 57 9.87 7.18 7.10
CA GLN A 57 10.96 8.14 7.28
C GLN A 57 10.51 9.59 7.02
N GLU A 58 9.71 9.83 5.99
CA GLU A 58 9.13 11.15 5.69
C GLU A 58 8.20 11.63 6.81
N ILE A 59 7.37 10.73 7.34
CA ILE A 59 6.49 11.02 8.48
C ILE A 59 7.31 11.41 9.71
N GLU A 60 8.34 10.61 10.05
CA GLU A 60 9.19 10.89 11.20
C GLU A 60 9.95 12.22 11.04
N GLN A 61 10.45 12.50 9.84
CA GLN A 61 11.09 13.79 9.54
C GLN A 61 10.09 14.95 9.63
N GLY A 62 8.88 14.80 9.09
CA GLY A 62 7.83 15.81 9.18
C GLY A 62 7.45 16.13 10.64
N TYR A 63 7.39 15.13 11.51
CA TYR A 63 7.17 15.35 12.94
C TYR A 63 8.31 16.15 13.59
N ARG A 64 9.58 15.80 13.29
CA ARG A 64 10.75 16.54 13.79
C ARG A 64 10.75 18.00 13.32
N ASP A 65 10.43 18.23 12.05
CA ASP A 65 10.38 19.58 11.48
C ASP A 65 9.25 20.41 12.12
N LEU A 66 8.07 19.81 12.30
CA LEU A 66 6.94 20.47 12.95
C LEU A 66 7.24 20.81 14.42
N GLU A 67 7.92 19.92 15.13
CA GLU A 67 8.42 20.18 16.48
C GLU A 67 9.43 21.34 16.49
N TYR A 68 10.37 21.36 15.54
CA TYR A 68 11.33 22.45 15.38
C TYR A 68 10.63 23.80 15.17
N PHE A 69 9.65 23.88 14.26
CA PHE A 69 8.91 25.13 14.01
C PHE A 69 8.03 25.56 15.20
N ARG A 70 7.54 24.62 16.00
CA ARG A 70 6.80 24.94 17.24
C ARG A 70 7.71 25.37 18.38
N SER A 71 8.98 24.98 18.36
CA SER A 71 9.94 25.27 19.42
C SER A 71 10.07 26.77 19.69
N ALA A 72 10.25 27.12 20.97
CA ALA A 72 10.49 28.50 21.39
C ALA A 72 11.78 29.06 20.76
N GLN A 73 12.74 28.19 20.44
CA GLN A 73 14.00 28.55 19.78
C GLN A 73 13.77 29.05 18.34
N PHE A 74 12.92 28.38 17.56
CA PHE A 74 12.58 28.84 16.22
C PHE A 74 11.80 30.16 16.26
N LYS A 75 10.85 30.30 17.19
CA LYS A 75 10.10 31.55 17.37
C LYS A 75 10.99 32.74 17.73
N ASP A 76 11.97 32.54 18.62
CA ASP A 76 12.95 33.57 18.99
C ASP A 76 13.87 33.94 17.80
N LYS A 77 14.38 32.94 17.08
CA LYS A 77 15.18 33.15 15.86
C LYS A 77 14.39 33.95 14.80
N PHE A 78 13.14 33.55 14.53
CA PHE A 78 12.29 34.19 13.54
C PHE A 78 11.91 35.62 13.95
N ALA A 79 11.64 35.86 15.24
CA ALA A 79 11.36 37.20 15.75
C ALA A 79 12.58 38.12 15.62
N LYS A 80 13.79 37.64 15.97
CA LYS A 80 15.04 38.40 15.84
C LYS A 80 15.37 38.76 14.38
N GLU A 81 15.11 37.84 13.45
CA GLU A 81 15.28 38.06 12.00
C GLU A 81 14.28 39.11 11.48
N LYS A 82 12.99 38.97 11.80
CA LYS A 82 11.94 39.90 11.36
C LYS A 82 12.06 41.30 11.96
N LEU A 83 12.60 41.42 13.17
CA LEU A 83 12.80 42.71 13.84
C LEU A 83 14.14 43.39 13.46
N GLY A 84 14.93 42.79 12.56
CA GLY A 84 16.23 43.35 12.12
C GLY A 84 17.26 43.45 13.26
N ARG A 85 17.07 42.70 14.35
CA ARG A 85 17.94 42.71 15.55
C ARG A 85 18.88 41.51 15.59
N VAL A 86 19.32 41.05 14.42
CA VAL A 86 20.30 39.97 14.31
C VAL A 86 21.67 40.53 14.72
N ASN A 87 22.06 40.30 15.97
CA ASN A 87 23.42 40.63 16.42
C ASN A 87 24.40 39.59 15.86
N PRO A 88 25.42 40.00 15.06
CA PRO A 88 26.43 39.07 14.54
C PRO A 88 27.30 38.56 15.70
N GLY A 89 27.02 37.35 16.20
CA GLY A 89 27.80 36.69 17.27
C GLY A 89 27.03 35.82 18.26
N GLU A 90 25.70 35.73 18.19
CA GLU A 90 24.91 34.93 19.15
C GLU A 90 24.97 33.42 18.82
N LYS A 91 25.61 32.63 19.69
CA LYS A 91 25.78 31.18 19.54
C LYS A 91 24.54 30.46 20.05
N THR A 92 23.68 30.01 19.14
CA THR A 92 22.45 29.26 19.46
C THR A 92 22.81 27.82 19.87
N LEU A 93 22.51 27.44 21.12
CA LEU A 93 22.67 26.08 21.62
C LEU A 93 21.36 25.31 21.45
N LEU A 94 21.37 24.26 20.63
CA LEU A 94 20.27 23.31 20.44
C LEU A 94 20.21 22.39 21.66
N ILE A 95 19.25 22.62 22.56
CA ILE A 95 18.94 21.69 23.65
C ILE A 95 17.82 20.77 23.17
N LEU A 96 18.17 19.53 22.83
CA LEU A 96 17.25 18.43 22.58
C LEU A 96 16.63 18.03 23.93
N ARG A 97 15.45 18.56 24.24
CA ARG A 97 14.70 18.15 25.42
C ARG A 97 13.67 17.11 24.99
N THR A 98 13.82 15.87 25.46
CA THR A 98 12.80 14.83 25.34
C THR A 98 11.47 15.38 25.86
N PRO A 99 10.37 15.35 25.08
CA PRO A 99 9.14 16.02 25.48
C PRO A 99 8.45 15.24 26.59
N GLU A 100 8.21 15.90 27.73
CA GLU A 100 7.08 15.54 28.59
C GLU A 100 5.79 15.95 27.88
N THR A 101 4.92 14.97 27.67
CA THR A 101 3.60 15.09 27.06
C THR A 101 2.77 16.18 27.76
N THR A 102 2.65 17.34 27.13
CA THR A 102 1.60 18.31 27.46
C THR A 102 0.53 18.20 26.38
N ALA A 103 -0.48 17.37 26.65
CA ALA A 103 -1.66 17.26 25.81
C ALA A 103 -2.51 18.52 25.99
N GLU A 104 -2.45 19.43 25.01
CA GLU A 104 -3.48 20.47 24.85
C GLU A 104 -4.72 19.82 24.21
N GLU A 105 -5.76 19.61 25.01
CA GLU A 105 -7.10 19.28 24.56
C GLU A 105 -7.64 20.42 23.69
N LYS A 106 -7.59 20.27 22.36
CA LYS A 106 -8.53 20.92 21.46
C LYS A 106 -9.71 19.99 21.27
N GLY A 107 -10.90 20.55 21.57
CA GLY A 107 -12.21 19.90 21.68
C GLY A 107 -12.35 18.61 20.91
N VAL A 108 -12.64 17.54 21.65
CA VAL A 108 -12.95 16.19 21.15
C VAL A 108 -14.05 16.32 20.08
N PRO A 109 -13.76 16.14 18.78
CA PRO A 109 -14.81 15.85 17.81
C PRO A 109 -15.50 14.58 18.26
N SER A 110 -16.83 14.55 18.17
CA SER A 110 -17.62 13.36 18.50
C SER A 110 -16.99 12.13 17.82
N SER A 111 -17.01 10.99 18.50
CA SER A 111 -16.41 9.74 17.99
C SER A 111 -16.89 9.44 16.55
N GLU A 112 -18.14 9.80 16.26
CA GLU A 112 -18.80 9.69 14.95
C GLU A 112 -18.15 10.55 13.85
N GLU A 113 -17.75 11.79 14.14
CA GLU A 113 -17.16 12.71 13.14
C GLU A 113 -15.75 12.27 12.74
N LYS A 114 -14.98 11.73 13.69
CA LYS A 114 -13.66 11.14 13.40
C LYS A 114 -13.79 9.87 12.56
N GLN A 115 -14.79 9.05 12.84
CA GLN A 115 -15.04 7.81 12.10
C GLN A 115 -15.48 8.08 10.66
N GLN A 116 -16.32 9.09 10.46
CA GLN A 116 -16.73 9.52 9.12
C GLN A 116 -15.55 10.04 8.30
N ALA A 117 -14.69 10.88 8.91
CA ALA A 117 -13.51 11.41 8.22
C ALA A 117 -12.51 10.30 7.80
N LEU A 118 -12.25 9.32 8.68
CA LEU A 118 -11.38 8.18 8.36
C LEU A 118 -11.97 7.27 7.29
N TYR A 119 -13.31 7.09 7.30
CA TYR A 119 -14.00 6.30 6.30
C TYR A 119 -13.98 6.99 4.93
N GLU A 120 -14.19 8.31 4.88
CA GLU A 120 -14.12 9.08 3.64
C GLU A 120 -12.71 9.09 3.05
N GLU A 121 -11.69 9.21 3.90
CA GLU A 121 -10.29 9.12 3.47
C GLU A 121 -9.96 7.72 2.91
N PHE A 122 -10.44 6.66 3.57
CA PHE A 122 -10.32 5.28 3.09
C PHE A 122 -11.01 5.08 1.73
N LEU A 123 -12.20 5.64 1.54
CA LEU A 123 -12.93 5.55 0.28
C LEU A 123 -12.22 6.27 -0.88
N GLN A 124 -11.52 7.37 -0.62
CA GLN A 124 -10.79 8.11 -1.65
C GLN A 124 -9.53 7.38 -2.14
N GLN A 125 -8.91 6.59 -1.27
CA GLN A 125 -7.69 5.84 -1.58
C GLN A 125 -7.97 4.46 -2.18
N THR A 126 -9.21 3.99 -2.12
CA THR A 126 -9.59 2.64 -2.59
C THR A 126 -9.85 2.62 -4.10
N PRO A 127 -9.18 1.77 -4.90
CA PRO A 127 -9.43 1.64 -6.33
C PRO A 127 -10.87 1.17 -6.63
N VAL A 128 -11.41 1.61 -7.76
CA VAL A 128 -12.84 1.46 -8.14
C VAL A 128 -13.32 0.00 -8.05
N ILE A 129 -12.49 -0.97 -8.43
CA ILE A 129 -12.85 -2.40 -8.39
C ILE A 129 -13.12 -2.91 -6.96
N GLU A 130 -12.36 -2.41 -5.99
CA GLU A 130 -12.51 -2.78 -4.58
C GLU A 130 -13.76 -2.14 -3.99
N HIS A 131 -14.13 -0.94 -4.44
CA HIS A 131 -15.39 -0.29 -4.06
C HIS A 131 -16.61 -1.15 -4.42
N TRP A 132 -16.66 -1.67 -5.65
CA TRP A 132 -17.73 -2.56 -6.09
C TRP A 132 -17.72 -3.89 -5.35
N MET A 133 -16.53 -4.41 -5.05
CA MET A 133 -16.38 -5.68 -4.31
C MET A 133 -16.87 -5.56 -2.85
N LEU A 134 -16.60 -4.42 -2.22
CA LEU A 134 -17.06 -4.12 -0.85
C LEU A 134 -18.58 -3.98 -0.81
N TYR A 135 -19.16 -3.28 -1.80
CA TYR A 135 -20.60 -3.09 -1.94
C TYR A 135 -21.37 -4.40 -2.22
N LEU A 136 -20.83 -5.26 -3.08
CA LEU A 136 -21.51 -6.49 -3.54
C LEU A 136 -21.31 -7.68 -2.60
N PHE A 137 -20.14 -7.83 -2.00
CA PHE A 137 -19.77 -9.05 -1.26
C PHE A 137 -19.59 -8.84 0.25
N HIS A 138 -19.35 -7.61 0.71
CA HIS A 138 -19.04 -7.32 2.12
C HIS A 138 -20.06 -6.37 2.76
N ARG A 139 -21.34 -6.54 2.42
CA ARG A 139 -22.45 -5.73 2.97
C ARG A 139 -22.57 -5.79 4.50
N GLU A 140 -22.03 -6.84 5.12
CA GLU A 140 -21.99 -7.01 6.58
C GLU A 140 -20.89 -6.18 7.24
N LYS A 141 -19.69 -6.08 6.63
CA LYS A 141 -18.62 -5.18 7.13
C LYS A 141 -19.02 -3.70 7.09
N ILE A 142 -19.87 -3.32 6.13
CA ILE A 142 -20.44 -1.96 6.05
C ILE A 142 -21.40 -1.70 7.23
N LYS A 143 -22.03 -2.75 7.78
CA LYS A 143 -22.88 -2.65 8.96
C LYS A 143 -22.08 -2.67 10.26
N ASP A 144 -21.02 -3.46 10.37
CA ASP A 144 -20.14 -3.44 11.56
C ASP A 144 -19.47 -2.07 11.72
N VAL A 145 -18.98 -1.46 10.64
CA VAL A 145 -18.39 -0.11 10.69
C VAL A 145 -19.44 0.98 10.95
N ARG A 146 -20.72 0.72 10.65
CA ARG A 146 -21.84 1.67 10.84
C ARG A 146 -22.61 1.45 12.16
N GLY A 147 -22.50 0.27 12.76
CA GLY A 147 -23.41 -0.21 13.79
C GLY A 147 -22.75 -0.75 15.05
N ASP A 148 -21.41 -0.84 15.10
CA ASP A 148 -20.69 -1.35 16.27
C ASP A 148 -19.51 -0.44 16.71
N LEU A 149 -19.74 0.89 16.67
CA LEU A 149 -19.10 1.87 17.57
C LEU A 149 -20.03 3.05 17.84
#